data_AF-A0A7L3BUP0-F1
#
_entry.id   AF-A0A7L3BUP0-F1
#
_cell.length_a   1.000
_cell.length_b   1.000
_cell.length_c   1.000
_cell.angle_alpha   90.00
_cell.angle_beta   90.00
_cell.angle_gamma   90.00
#
_symmetry.space_group_name_H-M   'P 1'
#
loop_
_entity.id
_entity.type
_entity.pdbx_description
1 polymer ?
#
loop_
_entity_poly.entity_id
_entity_poly.type
_entity_poly.pdbx_seq_one_letter_code
_entity_poly.pdbx_strand_id
1 'polypeptide(L)'
;MDPEAAGDELSRLRALFLACDASGSGRIEREDFAALCAELRVRPTEAEAIFQRLDSDRDGAITFPEFARGFRGATRRRSGGGEPAGEEEAAAAWAAAGLEQPWRDFEVRLGDEARYIPRQEQVSVLYQNIHIVEPRLIQPYEHVIKNFIREIKLQSTEMETLAIAVKRAQDKAAVQLSELEEEMEQRIQAAEHKVKKEEKRKAEEALNELKRQYDTEVGDLQVTIKKLKKLEEQSKNVNHREDVVELKKRIHDMLLENQKLKKDLLEAQTNIAFLQSELDSLKSEYADQTLNTERDLEMIREYTEDRDNLERQIEILQSANRKLHDSNDGLRSALENSFSKYNRSLRLVNTSPGTTISRSSPKFNGGQSPLNPRYDR
;
A
#
# COMPACT_ATOMS: atom_id res chain seq x y z
N MET A 1 40.04 -50.64 45.69
CA MET A 1 39.93 -50.35 44.24
C MET A 1 39.22 -49.02 44.15
N ASP A 2 39.97 -47.94 43.95
CA ASP A 2 39.48 -46.57 44.03
C ASP A 2 38.53 -46.22 42.86
N PRO A 3 37.37 -45.58 43.12
CA PRO A 3 36.42 -45.20 42.09
C PRO A 3 36.93 -44.07 41.18
N GLU A 4 37.94 -43.30 41.61
CA GLU A 4 38.56 -42.22 40.80
C GLU A 4 39.40 -42.76 39.64
N ALA A 5 40.16 -43.84 39.84
CA ALA A 5 41.01 -44.42 38.78
C ALA A 5 40.18 -44.98 37.61
N ALA A 6 38.98 -45.50 37.89
CA ALA A 6 38.06 -45.99 36.86
C ALA A 6 37.43 -44.85 36.04
N GLY A 7 37.20 -43.67 36.65
CA GLY A 7 36.70 -42.47 35.98
C GLY A 7 37.72 -41.86 35.01
N ASP A 8 38.99 -41.83 35.41
CA ASP A 8 40.09 -41.35 34.59
C ASP A 8 40.35 -42.27 33.38
N GLU A 9 40.30 -43.58 33.58
CA GLU A 9 40.48 -44.55 32.50
C GLU A 9 39.36 -44.48 31.46
N LEU A 10 38.11 -44.32 31.90
CA LEU A 10 36.95 -44.10 31.01
C LEU A 10 37.07 -42.80 30.21
N SER A 11 37.57 -41.73 30.84
CA SER A 11 37.74 -40.42 30.21
C SER A 11 38.84 -40.44 29.15
N ARG A 12 39.95 -41.14 29.41
CA ARG A 12 41.02 -41.37 28.42
C ARG A 12 40.54 -42.24 27.25
N LEU A 13 39.79 -43.30 27.51
CA LEU A 13 39.21 -44.15 26.48
C LEU A 13 38.20 -43.38 25.60
N ARG A 14 37.46 -42.44 26.18
CA ARG A 14 36.53 -41.57 25.43
C ARG A 14 37.24 -40.55 24.56
N ALA A 15 38.35 -39.98 25.03
CA ALA A 15 39.18 -39.09 24.21
C ALA A 15 39.81 -39.85 23.02
N LEU A 16 40.27 -41.08 23.24
CA LEU A 16 40.78 -41.94 22.16
C LEU A 16 39.68 -42.34 21.17
N PHE A 17 38.48 -42.66 21.63
CA PHE A 17 37.34 -42.98 20.77
C PHE A 17 36.98 -41.81 19.86
N LEU A 18 36.94 -40.58 20.40
CA LEU A 18 36.68 -39.36 19.63
C LEU A 18 37.80 -39.04 18.62
N ALA A 19 39.05 -39.38 18.94
CA ALA A 19 40.16 -39.22 18.00
C ALA A 19 40.10 -40.22 16.83
N CYS A 20 39.43 -41.36 17.03
CA CYS A 20 39.24 -42.37 15.99
C CYS A 20 38.00 -42.13 15.12
N ASP A 21 36.96 -41.49 15.65
CA ASP A 21 35.71 -41.15 14.97
C ASP A 21 35.87 -39.85 14.14
N ALA A 22 36.65 -39.93 13.06
CA ALA A 22 36.94 -38.79 12.18
C ALA A 22 35.70 -38.29 11.42
N SER A 23 34.68 -39.14 11.24
CA SER A 23 33.41 -38.81 10.59
C SER A 23 32.38 -38.20 11.55
N GLY A 24 32.61 -38.25 12.87
CA GLY A 24 31.75 -37.66 13.90
C GLY A 24 30.40 -38.36 14.03
N SER A 25 30.32 -39.61 13.60
CA SER A 25 29.07 -40.39 13.53
C SER A 25 28.65 -40.96 14.88
N GLY A 26 29.53 -40.90 15.89
CA GLY A 26 29.34 -41.53 17.19
C GLY A 26 29.62 -43.04 17.18
N ARG A 27 30.10 -43.58 16.05
CA ARG A 27 30.50 -44.97 15.83
C ARG A 27 31.76 -44.99 14.98
N ILE A 28 32.66 -45.95 15.19
CA ILE A 28 33.85 -46.08 14.35
C ILE A 28 33.53 -47.07 13.25
N GLU A 29 33.25 -46.55 12.06
CA GLU A 29 33.00 -47.36 10.86
C GLU A 29 34.30 -48.04 10.38
N ARG A 30 34.15 -49.14 9.66
CA ARG A 30 35.29 -49.96 9.20
C ARG A 30 36.26 -49.17 8.32
N GLU A 31 35.73 -48.32 7.45
CA GLU A 31 36.51 -47.48 6.54
C GLU A 31 37.31 -46.41 7.32
N ASP A 32 36.71 -45.82 8.35
CA ASP A 32 37.37 -44.84 9.23
C ASP A 32 38.46 -45.49 10.08
N PHE A 33 38.21 -46.67 10.64
CA PHE A 33 39.20 -47.43 11.40
C PHE A 33 40.39 -47.85 10.53
N ALA A 34 40.14 -48.27 9.29
CA ALA A 34 41.17 -48.63 8.33
C ALA A 34 42.01 -47.42 7.91
N ALA A 35 41.39 -46.25 7.70
CA ALA A 35 42.07 -45.00 7.38
C ALA A 35 42.99 -44.55 8.53
N LEU A 36 42.50 -44.59 9.78
CA LEU A 36 43.30 -44.29 10.97
C LEU A 36 44.45 -45.29 11.14
N CYS A 37 44.20 -46.58 10.94
CA CYS A 37 45.25 -47.60 11.03
C CYS A 37 46.31 -47.43 9.93
N ALA A 38 45.93 -46.97 8.74
CA ALA A 38 46.87 -46.63 7.67
C ALA A 38 47.74 -45.42 8.04
N GLU A 39 47.16 -44.40 8.68
CA GLU A 39 47.87 -43.23 9.19
C GLU A 39 48.86 -43.59 10.31
N LEU A 40 48.49 -44.54 11.18
CA LEU A 40 49.32 -45.08 12.26
C LEU A 40 50.31 -46.17 11.81
N ARG A 41 50.41 -46.46 10.51
CA ARG A 41 51.28 -47.49 9.90
C ARG A 41 51.04 -48.93 10.40
N VAL A 42 49.81 -49.24 10.77
CA VAL A 42 49.39 -50.61 11.10
C VAL A 42 49.08 -51.37 9.80
N ARG A 43 49.45 -52.65 9.72
CA ARG A 43 49.17 -53.47 8.52
C ARG A 43 47.66 -53.66 8.37
N PRO A 44 47.11 -53.62 7.15
CA PRO A 44 45.66 -53.73 6.92
C PRO A 44 45.10 -55.07 7.45
N THR A 45 45.89 -56.15 7.42
CA THR A 45 45.50 -57.46 7.98
C THR A 45 45.41 -57.46 9.50
N GLU A 46 46.24 -56.67 10.19
CA GLU A 46 46.23 -56.54 11.65
C GLU A 46 45.13 -55.59 12.10
N ALA A 47 44.89 -54.52 11.34
CA ALA A 47 43.77 -53.61 11.55
C ALA A 47 42.42 -54.34 11.45
N GLU A 48 42.23 -55.16 10.40
CA GLU A 48 41.02 -55.96 10.22
C GLU A 48 40.82 -56.97 11.37
N ALA A 49 41.89 -57.62 11.82
CA ALA A 49 41.83 -58.55 12.95
C ALA A 49 41.52 -57.86 14.30
N ILE A 50 41.95 -56.61 14.48
CA ILE A 50 41.61 -55.81 15.66
C ILE A 50 40.16 -55.31 15.57
N PHE A 51 39.72 -54.88 14.39
CA PHE A 51 38.35 -54.44 14.14
C PHE A 51 37.35 -55.56 14.45
N GLN A 52 37.55 -56.76 13.90
CA GLN A 52 36.71 -57.95 14.15
C GLN A 52 36.69 -58.41 15.61
N ARG A 53 37.68 -58.02 16.41
CA ARG A 53 37.75 -58.34 17.85
C ARG A 53 37.07 -57.29 18.72
N LEU A 54 36.94 -56.06 18.23
CA LEU A 54 36.26 -54.97 18.92
C LEU A 54 34.77 -54.93 18.56
N ASP A 55 34.44 -55.16 17.29
CA ASP A 55 33.09 -55.33 16.75
C ASP A 55 32.49 -56.68 17.19
N SER A 56 31.79 -56.67 18.33
CA SER A 56 31.33 -57.89 19.00
C SER A 56 30.02 -58.40 18.43
N ASP A 57 29.18 -57.50 17.93
CA ASP A 57 27.90 -57.81 17.29
C ASP A 57 28.00 -57.96 15.76
N ARG A 58 29.17 -57.64 15.18
CA ARG A 58 29.47 -57.75 13.73
C ARG A 58 28.55 -56.85 12.90
N ASP A 59 28.16 -55.71 13.47
CA ASP A 59 27.32 -54.72 12.79
C ASP A 59 28.14 -53.84 11.81
N GLY A 60 29.47 -53.96 11.83
CA GLY A 60 30.39 -53.22 10.97
C GLY A 60 30.74 -51.83 11.49
N ALA A 61 30.36 -51.50 12.73
CA ALA A 61 30.61 -50.19 13.35
C ALA A 61 30.86 -50.29 14.87
N ILE A 62 32.09 -50.00 15.32
CA ILE A 62 32.46 -50.15 16.73
C ILE A 62 31.82 -49.02 17.56
N THR A 63 30.99 -49.39 18.53
CA THR A 63 30.41 -48.44 19.49
C THR A 63 31.32 -48.18 20.70
N PHE A 64 31.13 -47.05 21.38
CA PHE A 64 31.92 -46.72 22.58
C PHE A 64 31.91 -47.80 23.68
N PRO A 65 30.77 -48.46 24.00
CA PRO A 65 30.74 -49.56 24.97
C PRO A 65 31.60 -50.77 24.57
N GLU A 66 31.68 -51.07 23.28
CA GLU A 66 32.48 -52.17 22.73
C GLU A 66 33.96 -51.84 22.76
N PHE A 67 34.32 -50.62 22.36
CA PHE A 67 35.68 -50.08 22.46
C PHE A 67 36.21 -50.15 23.90
N ALA A 68 35.42 -49.69 24.88
CA ALA A 68 35.79 -49.71 26.30
C ALA A 68 35.89 -51.13 26.89
N ARG A 69 35.16 -52.10 26.34
CA ARG A 69 35.21 -53.52 26.75
C ARG A 69 36.46 -54.20 26.19
N GLY A 70 36.78 -53.95 24.93
CA GLY A 70 37.97 -54.51 24.26
C GLY A 70 39.28 -54.09 24.93
N PHE A 71 39.39 -52.81 25.30
CA PHE A 71 40.58 -52.30 26.00
C PHE A 71 40.72 -52.85 27.43
N ARG A 72 39.63 -52.96 28.21
CA ARG A 72 39.68 -53.57 29.54
C ARG A 72 40.06 -55.06 29.52
N GLY A 73 39.63 -55.80 28.49
CA GLY A 73 40.04 -57.19 28.29
C GLY A 73 41.53 -57.36 27.96
N ALA A 74 42.11 -56.40 27.22
CA ALA A 74 43.53 -56.41 26.87
C ALA A 74 44.44 -56.09 28.07
N THR A 75 44.03 -55.17 28.95
CA THR A 75 44.79 -54.81 30.16
C THR A 75 44.85 -55.96 31.17
N ARG A 76 43.77 -56.74 31.30
CA ARG A 76 43.68 -57.86 32.27
C ARG A 76 44.55 -59.07 31.89
N ARG A 77 44.86 -59.25 30.59
CA ARG A 77 45.68 -60.37 30.08
C ARG A 77 47.19 -60.19 30.26
N ARG A 78 47.67 -58.98 30.60
CA ARG A 78 49.10 -58.70 30.83
C ARG A 78 49.56 -58.88 32.28
N SER A 79 48.66 -59.15 33.24
CA SER A 79 48.97 -59.11 34.68
C SER A 79 48.55 -60.34 35.50
N GLY A 80 48.30 -61.50 34.89
CA GLY A 80 47.87 -62.70 35.63
C GLY A 80 48.48 -63.99 35.09
N GLY A 81 49.68 -64.33 35.57
CA GLY A 81 50.20 -65.70 35.52
C GLY A 81 49.76 -66.44 36.79
N GLY A 82 49.07 -67.55 36.64
CA GLY A 82 48.64 -68.41 37.74
C GLY A 82 49.00 -69.86 37.45
N GLU A 83 49.94 -70.39 38.23
CA GLU A 83 50.18 -71.82 38.43
C GLU A 83 49.37 -72.29 39.66
N PRO A 84 48.85 -73.53 39.69
CA PRO A 84 48.28 -74.11 40.90
C PRO A 84 49.31 -75.02 41.58
N ALA A 85 49.65 -74.75 42.84
CA ALA A 85 50.43 -75.64 43.69
C ALA A 85 49.57 -76.09 44.86
N GLY A 86 49.26 -77.39 44.89
CA GLY A 86 48.64 -78.07 46.02
C GLY A 86 49.67 -78.74 46.92
N GLU A 87 49.21 -79.01 48.14
CA GLU A 87 49.62 -80.17 48.95
C GLU A 87 51.02 -80.16 49.60
N GLU A 88 51.39 -79.10 50.32
CA GLU A 88 52.48 -79.17 51.32
C GLU A 88 52.19 -78.48 52.68
N GLU A 89 51.02 -77.88 52.90
CA GLU A 89 50.75 -77.14 54.17
C GLU A 89 50.32 -78.02 55.36
N ALA A 90 49.86 -79.26 55.14
CA ALA A 90 49.25 -80.06 56.20
C ALA A 90 50.27 -80.65 57.20
N ALA A 91 51.54 -80.83 56.81
CA ALA A 91 52.55 -81.44 57.67
C ALA A 91 53.25 -80.44 58.62
N ALA A 92 53.27 -79.15 58.28
CA ALA A 92 53.83 -78.09 59.13
C ALA A 92 52.91 -77.74 60.31
N ALA A 93 51.60 -77.94 60.16
CA ALA A 93 50.58 -77.59 61.16
C ALA A 93 50.72 -78.38 62.48
N TRP A 94 51.23 -79.61 62.45
CA TRP A 94 51.32 -80.46 63.65
C TRP A 94 52.57 -80.18 64.51
N ALA A 95 53.64 -79.66 63.91
CA ALA A 95 54.83 -79.21 64.65
C ALA A 95 54.66 -77.80 65.24
N ALA A 96 53.90 -76.92 64.56
CA ALA A 96 53.60 -75.58 65.05
C ALA A 96 52.71 -75.56 66.31
N ALA A 97 51.80 -76.54 66.45
CA ALA A 97 50.84 -76.61 67.56
C ALA A 97 51.47 -76.76 68.95
N GLY A 98 52.68 -77.31 69.06
CA GLY A 98 53.42 -77.44 70.33
C GLY A 98 54.24 -76.18 70.70
N LEU A 99 54.59 -75.35 69.72
CA LEU A 99 55.43 -74.15 69.88
C LEU A 99 54.62 -72.85 70.03
N GLU A 100 53.32 -72.86 69.68
CA GLU A 100 52.41 -71.71 69.83
C GLU A 100 51.89 -71.47 71.25
N GLN A 101 52.01 -72.44 72.17
CA GLN A 101 51.39 -72.37 73.50
C GLN A 101 51.81 -71.14 74.33
N PRO A 102 53.10 -70.75 74.41
CA PRO A 102 53.51 -69.59 75.21
C PRO A 102 52.96 -68.26 74.70
N TRP A 103 52.78 -68.13 73.38
CA TRP A 103 52.15 -66.96 72.77
C TRP A 103 50.64 -66.95 73.03
N ARG A 104 49.97 -68.11 72.90
CA ARG A 104 48.53 -68.23 73.21
C ARG A 104 48.23 -67.86 74.66
N ASP A 105 49.08 -68.23 75.61
CA ASP A 105 48.95 -67.82 77.02
C ASP A 105 49.07 -66.30 77.22
N PHE A 106 49.96 -65.65 76.46
CA PHE A 106 50.07 -64.19 76.46
C PHE A 106 48.90 -63.51 75.76
N GLU A 107 48.43 -64.05 74.64
CA GLU A 107 47.28 -63.57 73.88
C GLU A 107 45.99 -63.64 74.71
N VAL A 108 45.77 -64.73 75.45
CA VAL A 108 44.65 -64.85 76.40
C VAL A 108 44.75 -63.81 77.53
N ARG A 109 45.96 -63.52 78.04
CA ARG A 109 46.17 -62.45 79.03
C ARG A 109 45.93 -61.04 78.47
N LEU A 110 46.17 -60.84 77.18
CA LEU A 110 45.91 -59.60 76.46
C LEU A 110 44.41 -59.45 76.12
N GLY A 111 43.71 -60.57 75.92
CA GLY A 111 42.29 -60.59 75.56
C GLY A 111 42.00 -59.73 74.33
N ASP A 112 40.97 -58.89 74.41
CA ASP A 112 40.55 -57.99 73.33
C ASP A 112 41.63 -56.96 72.93
N GLU A 113 42.68 -56.79 73.73
CA GLU A 113 43.79 -55.90 73.39
C GLU A 113 44.70 -56.45 72.28
N ALA A 114 44.68 -57.77 72.04
CA ALA A 114 45.46 -58.42 70.99
C ALA A 114 45.10 -57.94 69.57
N ARG A 115 43.84 -57.49 69.35
CA ARG A 115 43.36 -56.98 68.04
C ARG A 115 44.10 -55.72 67.57
N TYR A 116 44.77 -55.02 68.49
CA TYR A 116 45.51 -53.81 68.19
C TYR A 116 46.96 -54.08 67.78
N ILE A 117 47.41 -55.33 67.81
CA ILE A 117 48.77 -55.71 67.40
C ILE A 117 48.83 -55.80 65.87
N PRO A 118 49.62 -54.94 65.19
CA PRO A 118 49.82 -55.07 63.76
C PRO A 118 50.64 -56.33 63.46
N ARG A 119 50.20 -57.13 62.48
CA ARG A 119 50.90 -58.35 62.02
C ARG A 119 51.25 -59.30 63.17
N GLN A 120 50.22 -59.76 63.86
CA GLN A 120 50.28 -60.66 65.00
C GLN A 120 51.21 -61.88 64.79
N GLU A 121 51.22 -62.43 63.58
CA GLU A 121 52.09 -63.55 63.17
C GLU A 121 53.59 -63.26 63.37
N GLN A 122 54.04 -62.03 63.12
CA GLN A 122 55.45 -61.65 63.27
C GLN A 122 55.82 -61.49 64.74
N VAL A 123 54.89 -60.94 65.52
CA VAL A 123 55.04 -60.73 66.96
C VAL A 123 55.03 -62.06 67.70
N SER A 124 54.20 -63.02 67.27
CA SER A 124 54.13 -64.37 67.84
C SER A 124 55.40 -65.18 67.56
N VAL A 125 55.92 -65.15 66.34
CA VAL A 125 57.21 -65.81 65.99
C VAL A 125 58.37 -65.23 66.80
N LEU A 126 58.44 -63.89 66.94
CA LEU A 126 59.48 -63.26 67.76
C LEU A 126 59.33 -63.61 69.25
N TYR A 127 58.10 -63.67 69.75
CA TYR A 127 57.82 -64.08 71.13
C TYR A 127 58.29 -65.51 71.41
N GLN A 128 58.03 -66.43 70.48
CA GLN A 128 58.48 -67.83 70.55
C GLN A 128 60.01 -67.92 70.52
N ASN A 129 60.67 -67.17 69.64
CA ASN A 129 62.14 -67.15 69.54
C ASN A 129 62.80 -66.62 70.83
N ILE A 130 62.26 -65.54 71.41
CA ILE A 130 62.76 -64.99 72.68
C ILE A 130 62.53 -65.99 73.83
N HIS A 131 61.38 -66.69 73.82
CA HIS A 131 61.07 -67.70 74.83
C HIS A 131 62.07 -68.88 74.81
N ILE A 132 62.55 -69.29 73.62
CA ILE A 132 63.52 -70.38 73.47
C ILE A 132 64.96 -69.92 73.79
N VAL A 133 65.35 -68.72 73.32
CA VAL A 133 66.75 -68.25 73.40
C VAL A 133 67.07 -67.58 74.73
N GLU A 134 66.20 -66.71 75.23
CA GLU A 134 66.43 -65.98 76.49
C GLU A 134 65.11 -65.62 77.20
N PRO A 135 64.59 -66.52 78.07
CA PRO A 135 63.31 -66.32 78.75
C PRO A 135 63.23 -65.07 79.64
N ARG A 136 64.37 -64.50 80.06
CA ARG A 136 64.41 -63.29 80.91
C ARG A 136 63.92 -62.04 80.18
N LEU A 137 64.07 -61.99 78.86
CA LEU A 137 63.65 -60.86 78.02
C LEU A 137 62.15 -60.86 77.69
N ILE A 138 61.43 -61.93 78.05
CA ILE A 138 60.00 -62.04 77.76
C ILE A 138 59.20 -60.94 78.47
N GLN A 139 59.51 -60.63 79.72
CA GLN A 139 58.79 -59.61 80.50
C GLN A 139 59.01 -58.18 79.96
N PRO A 140 60.25 -57.74 79.66
CA PRO A 140 60.49 -56.50 78.92
C PRO A 140 59.78 -56.46 77.57
N TYR A 141 59.76 -57.56 76.82
CA TYR A 141 59.11 -57.64 75.51
C TYR A 141 57.57 -57.54 75.62
N GLU A 142 56.96 -58.25 76.57
CA GLU A 142 55.54 -58.12 76.92
C GLU A 142 55.19 -56.67 77.32
N HIS A 143 56.07 -56.00 78.07
CA HIS A 143 55.87 -54.62 78.47
C HIS A 143 55.89 -53.66 77.27
N VAL A 144 56.83 -53.85 76.34
CA VAL A 144 56.92 -53.07 75.09
C VAL A 144 55.67 -53.26 74.23
N ILE A 145 55.19 -54.50 74.05
CA ILE A 145 53.95 -54.79 73.32
C ILE A 145 52.76 -54.08 73.98
N LYS A 146 52.64 -54.16 75.31
CA LYS A 146 51.57 -53.48 76.05
C LYS A 146 51.63 -51.96 75.90
N ASN A 147 52.81 -51.35 75.87
CA ASN A 147 52.96 -49.92 75.66
C ASN A 147 52.53 -49.52 74.23
N PHE A 148 52.96 -50.26 73.21
CA PHE A 148 52.51 -50.03 71.83
C PHE A 148 50.99 -50.19 71.69
N ILE A 149 50.39 -51.19 72.32
CA ILE A 149 48.93 -51.35 72.29
C ILE A 149 48.23 -50.16 72.94
N ARG A 150 48.72 -49.64 74.07
CA ARG A 150 48.16 -48.43 74.69
C ARG A 150 48.28 -47.22 73.78
N GLU A 151 49.42 -47.05 73.10
CA GLU A 151 49.65 -45.95 72.17
C GLU A 151 48.74 -46.06 70.94
N ILE A 152 48.60 -47.25 70.34
CA ILE A 152 47.68 -47.49 69.22
C ILE A 152 46.23 -47.24 69.64
N LYS A 153 45.84 -47.65 70.86
CA LYS A 153 44.51 -47.33 71.40
C LYS A 153 44.30 -45.83 71.56
N LEU A 154 45.27 -45.12 72.13
CA LEU A 154 45.20 -43.68 72.29
C LEU A 154 45.06 -42.99 70.92
N GLN A 155 45.92 -43.33 69.97
CA GLN A 155 45.85 -42.82 68.59
C GLN A 155 44.51 -43.16 67.91
N SER A 156 43.97 -44.37 68.14
CA SER A 156 42.65 -44.74 67.61
C SER A 156 41.54 -43.87 68.19
N THR A 157 41.59 -43.54 69.48
CA THR A 157 40.61 -42.64 70.11
C THR A 157 40.80 -41.19 69.66
N GLU A 158 42.04 -40.72 69.52
CA GLU A 158 42.33 -39.38 68.98
C GLU A 158 41.83 -39.26 67.55
N MET A 159 42.08 -40.26 66.70
CA MET A 159 41.58 -40.32 65.33
C MET A 159 40.05 -40.30 65.29
N GLU A 160 39.37 -41.04 66.17
CA GLU A 160 37.91 -41.01 66.28
C GLU A 160 37.39 -39.62 66.69
N THR A 161 38.03 -38.98 67.68
CA THR A 161 37.65 -37.62 68.10
C THR A 161 37.88 -36.59 67.00
N LEU A 162 38.98 -36.70 66.24
CA LEU A 162 39.27 -35.86 65.09
C LEU A 162 38.25 -36.10 63.98
N ALA A 163 37.89 -37.35 63.69
CA ALA A 163 36.87 -37.69 62.71
C ALA A 163 35.50 -37.07 63.07
N ILE A 164 35.12 -37.12 64.35
CA ILE A 164 33.91 -36.46 64.85
C ILE A 164 34.01 -34.93 64.71
N ALA A 165 35.17 -34.33 65.03
CA ALA A 165 35.38 -32.89 64.90
C ALA A 165 35.31 -32.43 63.45
N VAL A 166 35.93 -33.16 62.52
CA VAL A 166 35.87 -32.91 61.08
C VAL A 166 34.42 -33.03 60.59
N LYS A 167 33.72 -34.10 60.97
CA LYS A 167 32.31 -34.29 60.59
C LYS A 167 31.44 -33.14 61.09
N ARG A 168 31.58 -32.73 62.36
CA ARG A 168 30.85 -31.57 62.90
C ARG A 168 31.18 -30.26 62.18
N ALA A 169 32.44 -30.06 61.78
CA ALA A 169 32.84 -28.89 61.01
C ALA A 169 32.25 -28.91 59.59
N GLN A 170 32.24 -30.06 58.94
CA GLN A 170 31.58 -30.28 57.65
C GLN A 170 30.07 -30.05 57.74
N ASP A 171 29.40 -30.61 58.75
CA ASP A 171 27.97 -30.42 58.98
C ASP A 171 27.64 -28.93 59.21
N LYS A 172 28.46 -28.22 59.99
CA LYS A 172 28.31 -26.78 60.20
C LYS A 172 28.48 -25.98 58.90
N ALA A 173 29.49 -26.33 58.09
CA ALA A 173 29.70 -25.68 56.80
C ALA A 173 28.52 -25.97 55.84
N ALA A 174 28.00 -27.19 55.82
CA ALA A 174 26.84 -27.56 55.02
C ALA A 174 25.59 -26.76 55.40
N VAL A 175 25.33 -26.57 56.70
CA VAL A 175 24.22 -25.72 57.18
C VAL A 175 24.42 -24.27 56.73
N GLN A 176 25.62 -23.70 56.88
CA GLN A 176 25.89 -22.33 56.44
C GLN A 176 25.72 -22.15 54.93
N LEU A 177 26.13 -23.14 54.13
CA LEU A 177 25.89 -23.12 52.69
C LEU A 177 24.40 -23.19 52.36
N SER A 178 23.64 -24.04 53.04
CA SER A 178 22.18 -24.13 52.88
C SER A 178 21.49 -22.81 53.24
N GLU A 179 21.89 -22.15 54.33
CA GLU A 179 21.35 -20.84 54.73
C GLU A 179 21.64 -19.76 53.67
N LEU A 180 22.86 -19.74 53.12
CA LEU A 180 23.23 -18.82 52.05
C LEU A 180 22.48 -19.12 50.74
N GLU A 181 22.28 -20.39 50.41
CA GLU A 181 21.48 -20.82 49.25
C GLU A 181 20.03 -20.37 49.40
N GLU A 182 19.42 -20.55 50.57
CA GLU A 182 18.06 -20.07 50.86
C GLU A 182 17.95 -18.54 50.77
N GLU A 183 18.91 -17.79 51.31
CA GLU A 183 18.93 -16.33 51.18
C GLU A 183 19.08 -15.88 49.73
N MET A 184 19.95 -16.53 48.97
CA MET A 184 20.16 -16.22 47.55
C MET A 184 18.90 -16.52 46.75
N GLU A 185 18.26 -17.66 46.98
CA GLU A 185 17.01 -18.07 46.35
C GLU A 185 15.89 -17.06 46.65
N GLN A 186 15.75 -16.63 47.92
CA GLN A 186 14.79 -15.58 48.29
C GLN A 186 15.06 -14.26 47.56
N ARG A 187 16.33 -13.85 47.40
CA ARG A 187 16.69 -12.63 46.67
C ARG A 187 16.38 -12.77 45.18
N ILE A 188 16.66 -13.92 44.58
CA ILE A 188 16.33 -14.23 43.18
C ILE A 188 14.81 -14.16 42.99
N GLN A 189 14.03 -14.88 43.80
CA GLN A 189 12.57 -14.87 43.72
C GLN A 189 11.98 -13.46 43.91
N ALA A 190 12.51 -12.68 44.86
CA ALA A 190 12.06 -11.31 45.07
C ALA A 190 12.39 -10.40 43.86
N ALA A 191 13.56 -10.57 43.25
CA ALA A 191 13.95 -9.84 42.04
C ALA A 191 13.09 -10.24 40.84
N GLU A 192 12.88 -11.54 40.62
CA GLU A 192 12.02 -12.07 39.56
C GLU A 192 10.58 -11.58 39.70
N HIS A 193 10.01 -11.62 40.91
CA HIS A 193 8.65 -11.14 41.14
C HIS A 193 8.54 -9.63 40.91
N LYS A 194 9.56 -8.84 41.28
CA LYS A 194 9.60 -7.39 40.99
C LYS A 194 9.64 -7.13 39.48
N VAL A 195 10.55 -7.78 38.75
CA VAL A 195 10.66 -7.63 37.29
C VAL A 195 9.37 -8.06 36.61
N LYS A 196 8.81 -9.22 36.96
CA LYS A 196 7.55 -9.71 36.41
C LYS A 196 6.39 -8.75 36.65
N LYS A 197 6.32 -8.14 37.84
CA LYS A 197 5.31 -7.12 38.17
C LYS A 197 5.50 -5.84 37.37
N GLU A 198 6.74 -5.38 37.19
CA GLU A 198 7.05 -4.19 36.39
C GLU A 198 6.74 -4.40 34.90
N GLU A 199 7.10 -5.54 34.33
CA GLU A 199 6.77 -5.89 32.94
C GLU A 199 5.25 -6.01 32.74
N LYS A 200 4.54 -6.63 33.70
CA LYS A 200 3.08 -6.65 33.68
C LYS A 200 2.48 -5.23 33.70
N ARG A 201 2.99 -4.35 34.56
CA ARG A 201 2.53 -2.95 34.63
C ARG A 201 2.79 -2.21 33.31
N LYS A 202 3.99 -2.34 32.73
CA LYS A 202 4.32 -1.72 31.44
C LYS A 202 3.41 -2.24 30.31
N ALA A 203 3.13 -3.54 30.27
CA ALA A 203 2.22 -4.12 29.30
C ALA A 203 0.77 -3.62 29.48
N GLU A 204 0.30 -3.51 30.72
CA GLU A 204 -1.02 -2.94 31.04
C GLU A 204 -1.10 -1.45 30.64
N GLU A 205 -0.05 -0.67 30.88
CA GLU A 205 0.05 0.73 30.46
C GLU A 205 0.04 0.89 28.94
N ALA A 206 0.81 0.06 28.21
CA ALA A 206 0.81 0.06 26.75
C ALA A 206 -0.57 -0.32 26.18
N LEU A 207 -1.24 -1.32 26.77
CA LEU A 207 -2.59 -1.73 26.38
C LEU A 207 -3.63 -0.63 26.65
N ASN A 208 -3.51 0.08 27.77
CA ASN A 208 -4.40 1.20 28.08
C ASN A 208 -4.17 2.40 27.15
N GLU A 209 -2.93 2.71 26.80
CA GLU A 209 -2.64 3.77 25.83
C GLU A 209 -3.18 3.42 24.45
N LEU A 210 -3.02 2.16 23.99
CA LEU A 210 -3.60 1.71 22.74
C LEU A 210 -5.13 1.79 22.75
N LYS A 211 -5.78 1.41 23.85
CA LYS A 211 -7.24 1.60 24.01
C LYS A 211 -7.64 3.07 23.92
N ARG A 212 -6.89 3.97 24.56
CA ARG A 212 -7.14 5.42 24.51
C ARG A 212 -6.99 5.96 23.09
N GLN A 213 -6.02 5.46 22.33
CA GLN A 213 -5.87 5.79 20.90
C GLN A 213 -7.07 5.35 20.09
N TYR A 214 -7.52 4.09 20.26
CA TYR A 214 -8.73 3.60 19.58
C TYR A 214 -9.98 4.40 19.96
N ASP A 215 -10.16 4.73 21.23
CA ASP A 215 -11.30 5.55 21.67
C ASP A 215 -11.25 6.96 21.06
N THR A 216 -10.06 7.52 20.91
CA THR A 216 -9.85 8.82 20.25
C THR A 216 -10.18 8.73 18.76
N GLU A 217 -9.67 7.72 18.04
CA GLU A 217 -9.97 7.49 16.63
C GLU A 217 -11.47 7.25 16.39
N VAL A 218 -12.11 6.47 17.25
CA VAL A 218 -13.56 6.25 17.22
C VAL A 218 -14.30 7.59 17.43
N GLY A 219 -13.85 8.42 18.36
CA GLY A 219 -14.38 9.77 18.58
C GLY A 219 -14.25 10.65 17.33
N ASP A 220 -13.08 10.69 16.72
CA ASP A 220 -12.82 11.47 15.50
C ASP A 220 -13.67 10.97 14.32
N LEU A 221 -13.78 9.66 14.14
CA LEU A 221 -14.65 9.05 13.14
C LEU A 221 -16.12 9.39 13.40
N GLN A 222 -16.58 9.41 14.65
CA GLN A 222 -17.94 9.87 14.97
C GLN A 222 -18.15 11.35 14.61
N VAL A 223 -17.16 12.21 14.82
CA VAL A 223 -17.22 13.62 14.43
C VAL A 223 -17.28 13.76 12.91
N THR A 224 -16.46 13.01 12.16
CA THR A 224 -16.50 13.04 10.69
C THR A 224 -17.83 12.54 10.15
N ILE A 225 -18.38 11.46 10.71
CA ILE A 225 -19.72 10.95 10.37
C ILE A 225 -20.79 12.01 10.64
N LYS A 226 -20.77 12.68 11.80
CA LYS A 226 -21.71 13.78 12.11
C LYS A 226 -21.58 14.93 11.11
N LYS A 227 -20.35 15.30 10.72
CA LYS A 227 -20.11 16.35 9.73
C LYS A 227 -20.64 15.96 8.34
N LEU A 228 -20.39 14.72 7.91
CA LEU A 228 -20.90 14.19 6.64
C LEU A 228 -22.43 14.15 6.63
N LYS A 229 -23.07 13.69 7.71
CA LYS A 229 -24.53 13.73 7.84
C LYS A 229 -25.08 15.15 7.77
N LYS A 230 -24.42 16.12 8.40
CA LYS A 230 -24.81 17.53 8.31
C LYS A 230 -24.67 18.07 6.88
N LEU A 231 -23.60 17.73 6.17
CA LEU A 231 -23.40 18.10 4.77
C LEU A 231 -24.44 17.43 3.86
N GLU A 232 -24.76 16.16 4.09
CA GLU A 232 -25.80 15.44 3.38
C GLU A 232 -27.16 16.11 3.57
N GLU A 233 -27.52 16.44 4.81
CA GLU A 233 -28.76 17.15 5.13
C GLU A 233 -28.78 18.56 4.51
N GLN A 234 -27.66 19.28 4.57
CA GLN A 234 -27.52 20.56 3.87
C GLN A 234 -27.68 20.39 2.36
N SER A 235 -27.15 19.35 1.74
CA SER A 235 -27.30 19.10 0.30
C SER A 235 -28.73 18.69 -0.08
N LYS A 236 -29.45 18.00 0.81
CA LYS A 236 -30.88 17.71 0.63
C LYS A 236 -31.73 18.97 0.74
N ASN A 237 -31.35 19.88 1.64
CA ASN A 237 -32.05 21.15 1.88
C ASN A 237 -31.64 22.25 0.89
N VAL A 238 -30.44 22.19 0.30
CA VAL A 238 -30.08 22.97 -0.89
C VAL A 238 -30.96 22.43 -2.01
N ASN A 239 -31.96 23.23 -2.34
CA ASN A 239 -33.20 22.81 -2.95
C ASN A 239 -33.05 22.51 -4.44
N HIS A 240 -32.32 21.45 -4.79
CA HIS A 240 -32.28 20.91 -6.15
C HIS A 240 -33.70 20.68 -6.69
N ARG A 241 -34.67 20.43 -5.81
CA ARG A 241 -36.08 20.31 -6.19
C ARG A 241 -36.73 21.65 -6.54
N GLU A 242 -36.45 22.74 -5.82
CA GLU A 242 -37.00 24.07 -6.18
C GLU A 242 -36.30 24.63 -7.41
N ASP A 243 -34.97 24.52 -7.51
CA ASP A 243 -34.21 24.93 -8.70
C ASP A 243 -34.71 24.20 -9.96
N VAL A 244 -34.97 22.89 -9.84
CA VAL A 244 -35.54 22.10 -10.95
C VAL A 244 -36.96 22.54 -11.28
N VAL A 245 -37.78 22.94 -10.30
CA VAL A 245 -39.14 23.45 -10.54
C VAL A 245 -39.10 24.83 -11.21
N GLU A 246 -38.24 25.72 -10.75
CA GLU A 246 -38.05 27.05 -11.35
C GLU A 246 -37.50 26.96 -12.78
N LEU A 247 -36.50 26.12 -13.02
CA LEU A 247 -35.98 25.85 -14.35
C LEU A 247 -37.05 25.26 -15.27
N LYS A 248 -37.86 24.32 -14.78
CA LYS A 248 -39.00 23.77 -15.55
C LYS A 248 -40.03 24.85 -15.91
N LYS A 249 -40.35 25.74 -14.98
CA LYS A 249 -41.25 26.88 -15.23
C LYS A 249 -40.67 27.82 -16.29
N ARG A 250 -39.39 28.17 -16.17
CA ARG A 250 -38.68 29.00 -17.15
C ARG A 250 -38.68 28.39 -18.55
N ILE A 251 -38.43 27.08 -18.65
CA ILE A 251 -38.49 26.34 -19.92
C ILE A 251 -39.89 26.39 -20.51
N HIS A 252 -40.94 26.22 -19.69
CA HIS A 252 -42.32 26.29 -20.15
C HIS A 252 -42.69 27.69 -20.64
N ASP A 253 -42.33 28.74 -19.90
CA ASP A 253 -42.57 30.13 -20.27
C ASP A 253 -41.88 30.48 -21.60
N MET A 254 -40.61 30.10 -21.77
CA MET A 254 -39.87 30.30 -23.02
C MET A 254 -40.46 29.50 -24.19
N LEU A 255 -41.05 28.33 -23.94
CA LEU A 255 -41.74 27.55 -24.96
C LEU A 255 -43.03 28.24 -25.42
N LEU A 256 -43.83 28.77 -24.49
CA LEU A 256 -45.03 29.53 -24.81
C LEU A 256 -44.69 30.81 -25.57
N GLU A 257 -43.64 31.53 -25.15
CA GLU A 257 -43.15 32.71 -25.86
C GLU A 257 -42.67 32.35 -27.28
N ASN A 258 -41.91 31.26 -27.44
CA ASN A 258 -41.51 30.78 -28.77
C ASN A 258 -42.71 30.41 -29.65
N GLN A 259 -43.74 29.77 -29.09
CA GLN A 259 -44.96 29.46 -29.83
C GLN A 259 -45.70 30.73 -30.24
N LYS A 260 -45.78 31.73 -29.36
CA LYS A 260 -46.39 33.02 -29.66
C LYS A 260 -45.63 33.76 -30.75
N LEU A 261 -44.30 33.88 -30.63
CA LEU A 261 -43.45 34.51 -31.65
C LEU A 261 -43.58 33.81 -33.02
N LYS A 262 -43.71 32.48 -33.06
CA LYS A 262 -43.99 31.75 -34.30
C LYS A 262 -45.35 32.10 -34.90
N LYS A 263 -46.39 32.23 -34.07
CA LYS A 263 -47.72 32.64 -34.52
C LYS A 263 -47.68 34.07 -35.07
N ASP A 264 -47.10 35.00 -34.33
CA ASP A 264 -46.98 36.41 -34.72
C ASP A 264 -46.16 36.55 -36.03
N LEU A 265 -45.10 35.73 -36.19
CA LEU A 265 -44.33 35.65 -37.44
C LEU A 265 -45.17 35.17 -38.62
N LEU A 266 -45.99 34.13 -38.44
CA LEU A 266 -46.89 33.64 -39.49
C LEU A 266 -47.94 34.69 -39.85
N GLU A 267 -48.52 35.37 -38.86
CA GLU A 267 -49.47 36.47 -39.08
C GLU A 267 -48.83 37.61 -39.87
N ALA A 268 -47.61 38.01 -39.50
CA ALA A 268 -46.85 39.02 -40.26
C ALA A 268 -46.55 38.56 -41.69
N GLN A 269 -46.18 37.29 -41.90
CA GLN A 269 -45.97 36.73 -43.25
C GLN A 269 -47.25 36.75 -44.09
N THR A 270 -48.40 36.41 -43.50
CA THR A 270 -49.70 36.49 -44.20
C THR A 270 -50.08 37.92 -44.55
N ASN A 271 -49.82 38.87 -43.65
CA ASN A 271 -50.09 40.29 -43.90
C ASN A 271 -49.19 40.85 -45.00
N ILE A 272 -47.91 40.47 -45.02
CA ILE A 272 -47.00 40.84 -46.11
C ILE A 272 -47.50 40.28 -47.44
N ALA A 273 -47.91 39.02 -47.49
CA ALA A 273 -48.45 38.42 -48.72
C ALA A 273 -49.73 39.13 -49.19
N PHE A 274 -50.60 39.53 -48.26
CA PHE A 274 -51.80 40.30 -48.56
C PHE A 274 -51.45 41.68 -49.15
N LEU A 275 -50.58 42.44 -48.48
CA LEU A 275 -50.11 43.74 -48.97
C LEU A 275 -49.37 43.65 -50.31
N GLN A 276 -48.62 42.56 -50.55
CA GLN A 276 -48.00 42.29 -51.85
C GLN A 276 -49.06 42.12 -52.95
N SER A 277 -50.13 41.37 -52.68
CA SER A 277 -51.24 41.21 -53.62
C SER A 277 -52.00 42.51 -53.88
N GLU A 278 -52.24 43.33 -52.85
CA GLU A 278 -52.84 44.66 -53.02
C GLU A 278 -51.94 45.56 -53.87
N LEU A 279 -50.63 45.55 -53.60
CA LEU A 279 -49.64 46.31 -54.35
C LEU A 279 -49.56 45.88 -55.82
N ASP A 280 -49.67 44.58 -56.11
CA ASP A 280 -49.71 44.07 -57.48
C ASP A 280 -51.02 44.43 -58.19
N SER A 281 -52.16 44.43 -57.48
CA SER A 281 -53.45 44.94 -58.00
C SER A 281 -53.34 46.42 -58.36
N LEU A 282 -52.83 47.25 -57.45
CA LEU A 282 -52.64 48.68 -57.68
C LEU A 282 -51.65 48.97 -58.82
N LYS A 283 -50.58 48.17 -58.95
CA LYS A 283 -49.67 48.28 -60.10
C LYS A 283 -50.38 47.96 -61.41
N SER A 284 -51.24 46.93 -61.44
CA SER A 284 -52.03 46.59 -62.62
C SER A 284 -52.99 47.71 -62.98
N GLU A 285 -53.75 48.22 -62.00
CA GLU A 285 -54.67 49.34 -62.20
C GLU A 285 -53.95 50.61 -62.67
N TYR A 286 -52.77 50.91 -62.12
CA TYR A 286 -51.95 52.04 -62.58
C TYR A 286 -51.45 51.86 -64.02
N ALA A 287 -51.04 50.65 -64.40
CA ALA A 287 -50.65 50.34 -65.77
C ALA A 287 -51.84 50.50 -66.74
N ASP A 288 -53.02 50.01 -66.36
CA ASP A 288 -54.25 50.16 -67.14
C ASP A 288 -54.65 51.64 -67.30
N GLN A 289 -54.58 52.43 -66.22
CA GLN A 289 -54.82 53.88 -66.27
C GLN A 289 -53.82 54.59 -67.18
N THR A 290 -52.53 54.27 -67.06
CA THR A 290 -51.48 54.86 -67.91
C THR A 290 -51.79 54.58 -69.39
N LEU A 291 -52.12 53.33 -69.72
CA LEU A 291 -52.45 52.92 -71.06
C LEU A 291 -53.75 53.56 -71.58
N ASN A 292 -54.75 53.78 -70.71
CA ASN A 292 -55.95 54.53 -71.07
C ASN A 292 -55.65 56.01 -71.34
N THR A 293 -54.84 56.66 -70.50
CA THR A 293 -54.43 58.06 -70.74
C THR A 293 -53.61 58.22 -72.01
N GLU A 294 -52.76 57.25 -72.34
CA GLU A 294 -52.02 57.22 -73.62
C GLU A 294 -52.97 57.11 -74.81
N ARG A 295 -53.99 56.24 -74.73
CA ARG A 295 -55.06 56.14 -75.74
C ARG A 295 -55.87 57.42 -75.88
N ASP A 296 -56.25 58.06 -74.78
CA ASP A 296 -56.99 59.33 -74.80
C ASP A 296 -56.14 60.45 -75.42
N LEU A 297 -54.83 60.50 -75.12
CA LEU A 297 -53.90 61.43 -75.77
C LEU A 297 -53.74 61.16 -77.27
N GLU A 298 -53.76 59.89 -77.71
CA GLU A 298 -53.81 59.52 -79.13
C GLU A 298 -55.06 60.04 -79.81
N MET A 299 -56.24 59.79 -79.22
CA MET A 299 -57.50 60.31 -79.76
C MET A 299 -57.50 61.84 -79.84
N ILE A 300 -57.03 62.53 -78.79
CA ILE A 300 -56.94 64.00 -78.82
C ILE A 300 -55.99 64.45 -79.93
N ARG A 301 -54.87 63.75 -80.13
CA ARG A 301 -53.92 64.05 -81.21
C ARG A 301 -54.58 63.89 -82.58
N GLU A 302 -55.28 62.79 -82.83
CA GLU A 302 -56.06 62.58 -84.04
C GLU A 302 -57.08 63.72 -84.27
N TYR A 303 -57.83 64.10 -83.23
CA TYR A 303 -58.76 65.24 -83.32
C TYR A 303 -58.06 66.58 -83.60
N THR A 304 -56.86 66.81 -83.05
CA THR A 304 -56.08 68.01 -83.37
C THR A 304 -55.57 67.99 -84.80
N GLU A 305 -55.12 66.86 -85.32
CA GLU A 305 -54.72 66.72 -86.72
C GLU A 305 -55.89 66.97 -87.66
N ASP A 306 -57.08 66.43 -87.35
CA ASP A 306 -58.31 66.69 -88.09
C ASP A 306 -58.74 68.15 -88.02
N ARG A 307 -58.66 68.79 -86.85
CA ARG A 307 -58.90 70.22 -86.71
C ARG A 307 -57.94 71.04 -87.59
N ASP A 308 -56.64 70.72 -87.55
CA ASP A 308 -55.63 71.41 -88.34
C ASP A 308 -55.79 71.14 -89.85
N ASN A 309 -56.31 69.96 -90.24
CA ASN A 309 -56.73 69.64 -91.62
C ASN A 309 -57.91 70.52 -92.06
N LEU A 310 -58.94 70.65 -91.22
CA LEU A 310 -60.10 71.51 -91.48
C LEU A 310 -59.72 72.99 -91.52
N GLU A 311 -58.81 73.43 -90.64
CA GLU A 311 -58.27 74.79 -90.64
C GLU A 311 -57.55 75.10 -91.95
N ARG A 312 -56.69 74.17 -92.42
CA ARG A 312 -56.07 74.28 -93.75
C ARG A 312 -57.10 74.37 -94.88
N GLN A 313 -58.18 73.59 -94.85
CA GLN A 313 -59.25 73.69 -95.84
C GLN A 313 -59.96 75.07 -95.79
N ILE A 314 -60.23 75.59 -94.59
CA ILE A 314 -60.82 76.93 -94.42
C ILE A 314 -59.86 78.00 -94.94
N GLU A 315 -58.55 77.92 -94.67
CA GLU A 315 -57.56 78.86 -95.18
C GLU A 315 -57.54 78.86 -96.72
N ILE A 316 -57.59 77.69 -97.35
CA ILE A 316 -57.69 77.57 -98.82
C ILE A 316 -58.97 78.24 -99.32
N LEU A 317 -60.12 78.00 -98.68
CA LEU A 317 -61.39 78.64 -99.04
C LEU A 317 -61.36 80.16 -98.84
N GLN A 318 -60.77 80.65 -97.75
CA GLN A 318 -60.59 82.08 -97.50
C GLN A 318 -59.62 82.72 -98.49
N SER A 319 -58.56 82.02 -98.88
CA SER A 319 -57.62 82.44 -99.92
C SER A 319 -58.31 82.51 -101.28
N ALA A 320 -59.15 81.52 -101.61
CA ALA A 320 -59.96 81.52 -102.82
C ALA A 320 -60.99 82.66 -102.82
N ASN A 321 -61.69 82.89 -101.70
CA ASN A 321 -62.60 84.03 -101.55
C ASN A 321 -61.88 85.37 -101.65
N ARG A 322 -60.67 85.50 -101.07
CA ARG A 322 -59.82 86.67 -101.27
C ARG A 322 -59.48 86.87 -102.73
N LYS A 323 -59.00 85.84 -103.44
CA LYS A 323 -58.71 85.92 -104.88
C LYS A 323 -59.94 86.26 -105.72
N LEU A 324 -61.11 85.75 -105.36
CA LEU A 324 -62.37 86.12 -106.01
C LEU A 324 -62.71 87.58 -105.73
N HIS A 325 -62.57 88.06 -104.49
CA HIS A 325 -62.74 89.46 -104.16
C HIS A 325 -61.73 90.35 -104.89
N ASP A 326 -60.44 89.98 -104.92
CA ASP A 326 -59.38 90.69 -105.65
C ASP A 326 -59.67 90.71 -107.16
N SER A 327 -60.19 89.61 -107.72
CA SER A 327 -60.61 89.57 -109.12
C SER A 327 -61.84 90.44 -109.37
N ASN A 328 -62.79 90.47 -108.43
CA ASN A 328 -64.00 91.28 -108.51
C ASN A 328 -63.68 92.78 -108.34
N ASP A 329 -62.75 93.12 -107.45
CA ASP A 329 -62.22 94.47 -107.27
C ASP A 329 -61.33 94.89 -108.44
N GLY A 330 -60.59 93.96 -109.05
CA GLY A 330 -59.88 94.17 -110.31
C GLY A 330 -60.83 94.46 -111.47
N LEU A 331 -61.96 93.74 -111.57
CA LEU A 331 -63.02 94.01 -112.54
C LEU A 331 -63.71 95.35 -112.27
N ARG A 332 -64.00 95.68 -111.00
CA ARG A 332 -64.52 97.00 -110.59
C ARG A 332 -63.55 98.13 -110.94
N SER A 333 -62.26 97.96 -110.67
CA SER A 333 -61.21 98.94 -111.03
C SER A 333 -61.06 99.10 -112.55
N ALA A 334 -61.23 98.04 -113.34
CA ALA A 334 -61.25 98.13 -114.80
C ALA A 334 -62.49 98.87 -115.33
N LEU A 335 -63.65 98.67 -114.70
CA LEU A 335 -64.87 99.43 -114.97
C LEU A 335 -64.71 100.90 -114.58
N GLU A 336 -64.14 101.20 -113.42
CA GLU A 336 -63.94 102.57 -112.94
C GLU A 336 -62.87 103.33 -113.75
N ASN A 337 -61.83 102.65 -114.25
CA ASN A 337 -60.87 103.23 -115.22
C ASN A 337 -61.48 103.48 -116.61
N SER A 338 -62.51 102.72 -116.99
CA SER A 338 -63.27 102.93 -118.23
C SER A 338 -64.20 104.15 -118.11
N PHE A 339 -64.81 104.35 -116.94
CA PHE A 339 -65.63 105.53 -116.63
C PHE A 339 -64.79 106.81 -116.39
N SER A 340 -63.58 106.67 -115.83
CA SER A 340 -62.67 107.80 -115.55
C SER A 340 -62.06 108.45 -116.80
N LYS A 341 -62.02 107.75 -117.94
CA LYS A 341 -61.57 108.33 -119.24
C LYS A 341 -62.64 109.16 -119.96
N TYR A 342 -63.91 109.08 -119.57
CA TYR A 342 -65.00 109.87 -120.17
C TYR A 342 -65.28 111.19 -119.45
N ASN A 343 -65.02 111.27 -118.14
CA ASN A 343 -65.39 112.43 -117.30
C ASN A 343 -64.21 113.33 -116.90
N ARG A 344 -63.30 113.61 -117.85
CA ARG A 344 -62.24 114.63 -117.72
C ARG A 344 -62.58 115.91 -118.51
N SER A 345 -63.87 116.24 -118.59
CA SER A 345 -64.39 117.54 -119.01
C SER A 345 -65.39 118.00 -117.96
N LEU A 346 -65.27 119.26 -117.53
CA LEU A 346 -66.05 119.95 -116.48
C LEU A 346 -65.63 119.66 -115.02
N ARG A 347 -64.71 120.51 -114.53
CA ARG A 347 -64.97 121.55 -113.51
C ARG A 347 -66.01 121.17 -112.43
N LEU A 348 -65.86 121.43 -111.14
CA LEU A 348 -64.94 122.20 -110.29
C LEU A 348 -65.58 122.07 -108.88
N VAL A 349 -64.82 122.42 -107.84
CA VAL A 349 -65.34 123.03 -106.59
C VAL A 349 -65.92 122.08 -105.54
N ASN A 350 -65.11 121.96 -104.47
CA ASN A 350 -65.47 122.14 -103.05
C ASN A 350 -66.43 121.13 -102.40
N THR A 351 -66.36 120.80 -101.12
CA THR A 351 -65.46 121.02 -99.97
C THR A 351 -66.11 120.09 -98.93
N SER A 352 -65.40 119.10 -98.38
CA SER A 352 -64.72 119.20 -97.08
C SER A 352 -65.67 118.98 -95.87
N PRO A 353 -65.17 118.68 -94.65
CA PRO A 353 -65.01 117.29 -94.20
C PRO A 353 -65.33 117.12 -92.69
N GLY A 354 -65.02 115.93 -92.16
CA GLY A 354 -64.52 115.78 -90.79
C GLY A 354 -65.27 114.75 -89.93
N THR A 355 -64.66 114.02 -88.99
CA THR A 355 -63.26 113.86 -88.53
C THR A 355 -63.33 112.72 -87.48
N THR A 356 -62.57 111.62 -87.62
CA THR A 356 -61.39 111.21 -86.81
C THR A 356 -61.62 110.81 -85.33
N ILE A 357 -61.30 109.57 -84.90
CA ILE A 357 -60.01 109.00 -84.40
C ILE A 357 -60.15 108.72 -82.89
N SER A 358 -60.17 107.49 -82.36
CA SER A 358 -59.16 106.43 -82.14
C SER A 358 -58.51 106.41 -80.74
N ARG A 359 -58.18 105.17 -80.31
CA ARG A 359 -57.17 104.66 -79.34
C ARG A 359 -57.79 103.99 -78.11
N SER A 360 -57.20 103.00 -77.43
CA SER A 360 -56.21 101.93 -77.68
C SER A 360 -56.20 101.04 -76.41
N SER A 361 -55.83 99.77 -76.50
CA SER A 361 -55.67 98.71 -75.45
C SER A 361 -54.61 99.06 -74.35
N PRO A 362 -54.19 98.22 -73.34
CA PRO A 362 -54.33 96.73 -73.16
C PRO A 362 -54.30 96.09 -71.71
N LYS A 363 -54.42 94.73 -71.66
CA LYS A 363 -53.74 93.66 -70.83
C LYS A 363 -54.05 93.33 -69.31
N PHE A 364 -54.27 92.00 -69.10
CA PHE A 364 -53.74 91.01 -68.11
C PHE A 364 -54.42 90.63 -66.74
N ASN A 365 -54.50 89.28 -66.55
CA ASN A 365 -54.69 88.38 -65.37
C ASN A 365 -55.95 88.52 -64.48
N GLY A 366 -56.58 87.48 -63.94
CA GLY A 366 -56.29 86.04 -63.82
C GLY A 366 -56.83 85.53 -62.47
N GLY A 367 -57.63 84.45 -62.45
CA GLY A 367 -57.93 83.64 -61.25
C GLY A 367 -59.37 83.64 -60.74
N GLN A 368 -60.11 82.57 -61.03
CA GLN A 368 -61.30 82.13 -60.28
C GLN A 368 -61.27 80.58 -60.14
N SER A 369 -61.59 80.12 -58.92
CA SER A 369 -61.92 78.77 -58.41
C SER A 369 -62.90 77.96 -59.31
N PRO A 370 -63.29 76.67 -59.07
CA PRO A 370 -63.47 76.02 -57.74
C PRO A 370 -63.42 74.46 -57.61
N LEU A 371 -63.62 74.01 -56.35
CA LEU A 371 -64.31 72.79 -55.86
C LEU A 371 -63.64 71.39 -55.92
N ASN A 372 -63.37 70.89 -54.70
CA ASN A 372 -63.45 69.53 -54.11
C ASN A 372 -64.40 68.50 -54.79
N PRO A 373 -64.43 67.18 -54.42
CA PRO A 373 -63.68 66.44 -53.35
C PRO A 373 -63.19 65.01 -53.73
N ARG A 374 -62.41 64.34 -52.87
CA ARG A 374 -62.67 62.99 -52.28
C ARG A 374 -61.43 62.12 -51.96
N TYR A 375 -61.65 61.31 -50.93
CA TYR A 375 -61.09 59.99 -50.57
C TYR A 375 -59.75 59.88 -49.80
N ASP A 376 -59.95 59.40 -48.57
CA ASP A 376 -59.27 58.36 -47.79
C ASP A 376 -57.75 58.34 -47.63
N ARG A 377 -57.37 58.34 -46.36
CA ARG A 377 -56.34 57.44 -45.82
C ARG A 377 -56.77 56.87 -44.48
#